data_AF-A0A8J6HYH9-F1
#
_entry.id   AF-A0A8J6HYH9-F1
#
_cell.length_a   1.000
_cell.length_b   1.000
_cell.length_c   1.000
_cell.angle_alpha   90.00
_cell.angle_beta   90.00
_cell.angle_gamma   90.00
#
_symmetry.space_group_name_H-M   'P 1'
#
loop_
_entity.id
_entity.type
_entity.pdbx_description
1 polymer ?
#
loop_
_entity_poly.entity_id
_entity_poly.type
_entity_poly.pdbx_seq_one_letter_code
_entity_poly.pdbx_strand_id
1 'polypeptide(L)'
;MTITCIFAYRQITKLDVNNEHVSPLDDLLLFICIPAFFLNGIVSIIPAFLSHNGSNIALLVLEVIQVLIQTPLIIDGLRRSSNSKELRREKPGRELLTFLIVCNVAMWIMQTFEVKSHGLQDNRYEFYGEELWTIIGHLCVPLMMFYRFHSSVCIVDIWKYAYESAKH
;
A
#
# COMPACT_ATOMS: atom_id res chain seq x y z
N MET A 1 -8.94 2.14 4.98
CA MET A 1 -7.99 1.10 4.51
C MET A 1 -7.27 0.39 5.64
N THR A 2 -6.59 1.10 6.55
CA THR A 2 -5.80 0.48 7.64
C THR A 2 -6.58 -0.57 8.44
N ILE A 3 -7.78 -0.21 8.90
CA ILE A 3 -8.67 -1.12 9.62
C ILE A 3 -9.04 -2.34 8.75
N THR A 4 -9.35 -2.11 7.48
CA THR A 4 -9.64 -3.20 6.52
C THR A 4 -8.45 -4.11 6.31
N CYS A 5 -7.22 -3.60 6.25
CA CYS A 5 -6.01 -4.43 6.18
C CYS A 5 -5.90 -5.34 7.40
N ILE A 6 -6.16 -4.83 8.61
CA ILE A 6 -6.11 -5.64 9.84
C ILE A 6 -7.16 -6.76 9.79
N PHE A 7 -8.41 -6.46 9.42
CA PHE A 7 -9.45 -7.48 9.30
C PHE A 7 -9.17 -8.47 8.16
N ALA A 8 -8.70 -7.98 7.02
CA ALA A 8 -8.31 -8.83 5.89
C ALA A 8 -7.20 -9.79 6.33
N TYR A 9 -6.19 -9.29 7.06
CA TYR A 9 -5.09 -10.10 7.53
C TYR A 9 -5.57 -11.22 8.45
N ARG A 10 -6.42 -10.91 9.43
CA ARG A 10 -7.04 -11.92 10.31
C ARG A 10 -7.86 -12.98 9.57
N GLN A 11 -8.48 -12.62 8.45
CA GLN A 11 -9.27 -13.55 7.65
C GLN A 11 -8.40 -14.41 6.74
N ILE A 12 -7.39 -13.81 6.13
CA ILE A 12 -6.43 -14.48 5.26
C ILE A 12 -5.57 -15.45 6.07
N THR A 13 -5.25 -15.15 7.32
CA THR A 13 -4.49 -16.06 8.19
C THR A 13 -5.19 -17.38 8.52
N LYS A 14 -6.47 -17.53 8.17
CA LYS A 14 -7.21 -18.79 8.29
C LYS A 14 -6.89 -19.78 7.16
N LEU A 15 -6.32 -19.29 6.07
CA LEU A 15 -5.87 -20.10 4.94
C LEU A 15 -4.52 -20.75 5.27
N ASP A 16 -4.26 -21.89 4.63
CA ASP A 16 -3.06 -22.69 4.85
C ASP A 16 -1.85 -22.02 4.20
N VAL A 17 -0.67 -22.15 4.82
CA VAL A 17 0.57 -21.64 4.24
C VAL A 17 1.03 -22.59 3.14
N ASN A 18 1.19 -22.06 1.93
CA ASN A 18 1.78 -22.73 0.80
C ASN A 18 3.01 -21.95 0.32
N ASN A 19 4.18 -22.57 0.45
CA ASN A 19 5.45 -21.98 0.03
C ASN A 19 5.80 -22.29 -1.44
N GLU A 20 4.97 -23.07 -2.13
CA GLU A 20 5.23 -23.41 -3.53
C GLU A 20 4.98 -22.18 -4.43
N HIS A 21 6.02 -21.82 -5.20
CA HIS A 21 5.96 -20.86 -6.30
C HIS A 21 5.58 -19.40 -5.96
N VAL A 22 6.03 -18.85 -4.82
CA VAL A 22 5.95 -17.40 -4.59
C VAL A 22 7.22 -16.71 -5.09
N SER A 23 7.04 -15.72 -5.97
CA SER A 23 8.15 -14.96 -6.56
C SER A 23 8.79 -14.04 -5.50
N PRO A 24 10.10 -14.16 -5.22
CA PRO A 24 10.79 -13.23 -4.31
C PRO A 24 10.87 -11.80 -4.88
N LEU A 25 10.59 -11.63 -6.17
CA LEU A 25 10.57 -10.34 -6.83
C LEU A 25 9.46 -9.45 -6.29
N ASP A 26 8.26 -10.00 -6.04
CA ASP A 26 7.12 -9.20 -5.56
C ASP A 26 7.41 -8.63 -4.17
N ASP A 27 8.03 -9.42 -3.29
CA ASP A 27 8.47 -8.94 -1.98
C ASP A 27 9.50 -7.80 -2.13
N LEU A 28 10.50 -7.97 -2.98
CA LEU A 28 11.54 -6.97 -3.22
C LEU A 28 10.95 -5.65 -3.74
N LEU A 29 10.03 -5.74 -4.70
CA LEU A 29 9.34 -4.60 -5.31
C LEU A 29 8.47 -3.84 -4.29
N LEU A 30 7.88 -4.52 -3.31
CA LEU A 30 7.17 -3.86 -2.21
C LEU A 30 8.15 -3.17 -1.24
N PHE A 31 9.23 -3.86 -0.84
CA PHE A 31 10.19 -3.34 0.14
C PHE A 31 10.94 -2.11 -0.36
N ILE A 32 11.36 -2.09 -1.63
CA ILE A 32 12.14 -0.97 -2.19
C ILE A 32 11.36 0.35 -2.19
N CYS A 33 10.02 0.30 -2.15
CA CYS A 33 9.18 1.49 -2.12
C CYS A 33 8.94 2.06 -0.72
N ILE A 34 9.07 1.26 0.34
CA ILE A 34 8.78 1.69 1.72
C ILE A 34 9.61 2.92 2.12
N PRO A 35 10.92 3.00 1.85
CA PRO A 35 11.72 4.18 2.19
C PRO A 35 11.18 5.49 1.62
N ALA A 36 10.54 5.47 0.46
CA ALA A 36 9.95 6.67 -0.15
C ALA A 36 8.80 7.25 0.69
N PHE A 37 7.95 6.39 1.27
CA PHE A 37 6.87 6.83 2.16
C PHE A 37 7.41 7.47 3.45
N PHE A 38 8.47 6.89 4.03
CA PHE A 38 9.13 7.46 5.21
C PHE A 38 9.80 8.79 4.90
N LEU A 39 10.58 8.85 3.82
CA LEU A 39 11.28 10.07 3.43
C LEU A 39 10.29 11.20 3.17
N ASN A 40 9.28 10.96 2.32
CA ASN A 40 8.22 11.94 2.02
C ASN A 40 7.44 12.35 3.28
N GLY A 41 7.11 11.38 4.15
CA GLY A 41 6.41 11.64 5.41
C GLY A 41 7.20 12.54 6.36
N ILE A 42 8.47 12.21 6.62
CA ILE A 42 9.33 12.97 7.54
C ILE A 42 9.51 14.41 7.06
N VAL A 43 9.83 14.61 5.79
CA VAL A 43 10.02 15.97 5.25
C VAL A 43 8.69 16.74 5.17
N SER A 44 7.55 16.07 4.97
CA SER A 44 6.25 16.76 4.91
C SER A 44 5.68 17.12 6.29
N ILE A 45 6.08 16.42 7.36
CA ILE A 45 5.58 16.67 8.72
C ILE A 45 6.05 18.01 9.27
N ILE A 46 7.32 18.40 9.05
CA ILE A 46 7.89 19.64 9.60
C ILE A 46 7.12 20.89 9.14
N PRO A 47 6.93 21.14 7.82
CA PRO A 47 6.14 22.29 7.35
C PRO A 47 4.66 22.19 7.73
N ALA A 48 4.09 20.97 7.82
CA ALA A 48 2.72 20.77 8.28
C ALA A 48 2.53 21.16 9.75
N PHE A 49 3.53 20.88 10.60
CA PHE A 49 3.56 21.27 12.00
C PHE A 49 3.64 22.78 12.17
N LEU A 50 4.54 23.43 11.42
CA LEU A 50 4.70 24.89 11.45
C LEU A 50 3.47 25.64 10.93
N SER A 51 2.76 25.08 9.96
CA SER A 51 1.50 25.63 9.45
C SER A 51 0.27 25.25 10.30
N HIS A 52 0.46 24.60 11.45
CA HIS A 52 -0.61 24.11 12.34
C HIS A 52 -1.66 23.23 11.64
N ASN A 53 -1.27 22.55 10.56
CA ASN A 53 -2.16 21.69 9.77
C ASN A 53 -2.16 20.25 10.34
N GLY A 54 -2.84 20.08 11.48
CA GLY A 54 -2.93 18.79 12.17
C GLY A 54 -3.55 17.67 11.32
N SER A 55 -4.50 18.00 10.44
CA SER A 55 -5.11 17.04 9.51
C SER A 55 -4.10 16.47 8.53
N ASN A 56 -3.22 17.30 7.95
CA ASN A 56 -2.18 16.82 7.05
C ASN A 56 -1.17 15.91 7.77
N ILE A 57 -0.75 16.27 8.99
CA ILE A 57 0.12 15.43 9.81
C ILE A 57 -0.53 14.06 10.06
N ALA A 58 -1.81 14.06 10.43
CA ALA A 58 -2.55 12.81 10.65
C ALA A 58 -2.61 11.95 9.38
N LEU A 59 -2.85 12.55 8.20
CA LEU A 59 -2.85 11.83 6.93
C LEU A 59 -1.48 11.23 6.59
N LEU A 60 -0.39 11.97 6.77
CA LEU A 60 0.98 11.51 6.53
C LEU A 60 1.34 10.33 7.45
N VAL A 61 1.00 10.43 8.74
CA VAL A 61 1.24 9.35 9.73
C VAL A 61 0.38 8.12 9.41
N LEU A 62 -0.89 8.32 9.10
CA LEU A 62 -1.80 7.24 8.73
C LEU A 62 -1.35 6.54 7.44
N GLU A 63 -0.80 7.27 6.47
CA GLU A 63 -0.27 6.69 5.24
C GLU A 63 0.89 5.72 5.52
N VAL A 64 1.87 6.14 6.31
CA VAL A 64 3.01 5.28 6.69
C VAL A 64 2.53 4.05 7.45
N ILE A 65 1.67 4.23 8.46
CA ILE A 65 1.09 3.11 9.22
C ILE A 65 0.34 2.15 8.29
N GLN A 66 -0.42 2.68 7.33
CA GLN A 66 -1.20 1.88 6.40
C GLN A 66 -0.31 1.01 5.51
N VAL A 67 0.79 1.57 4.97
CA VAL A 67 1.78 0.83 4.16
C VAL A 67 2.47 -0.25 5.00
N LEU A 68 2.86 0.05 6.24
CA LEU A 68 3.51 -0.90 7.13
C LEU A 68 2.62 -2.08 7.51
N ILE A 69 1.30 -1.88 7.59
CA ILE A 69 0.33 -2.95 7.87
C ILE A 69 -0.05 -3.71 6.59
N GLN A 70 -0.15 -3.03 5.45
CA GLN A 70 -0.55 -3.65 4.19
C GLN A 70 0.55 -4.56 3.61
N THR A 71 1.82 -4.16 3.69
CA THR A 71 2.92 -4.96 3.14
C THR A 71 3.01 -6.38 3.71
N PRO A 72 3.01 -6.61 5.05
CA PRO A 72 3.05 -7.96 5.60
C PRO A 72 1.78 -8.76 5.25
N LEU A 73 0.61 -8.13 5.20
CA LEU A 73 -0.62 -8.76 4.71
C LEU A 73 -0.44 -9.32 3.29
N ILE A 74 0.21 -8.56 2.39
CA ILE A 74 0.41 -8.98 1.00
C ILE A 74 1.44 -10.10 0.93
N ILE A 75 2.60 -9.92 1.55
CA ILE A 75 3.70 -10.91 1.56
C ILE A 75 3.21 -12.26 2.09
N ASP A 76 2.50 -12.24 3.22
CA ASP A 76 1.94 -13.44 3.82
C ASP A 76 0.77 -13.98 2.98
N GLY A 77 -0.14 -13.13 2.51
CA GLY A 77 -1.30 -13.55 1.72
C GLY A 77 -0.93 -14.20 0.39
N LEU A 78 0.16 -13.79 -0.25
CA LEU A 78 0.68 -14.43 -1.48
C LEU A 78 1.15 -15.87 -1.24
N ARG A 79 1.48 -16.22 0.01
CA ARG A 79 1.90 -17.56 0.46
C ARG A 79 0.76 -18.35 1.06
N ARG A 80 -0.49 -17.95 0.83
CA ARG A 80 -1.65 -18.67 1.39
C ARG A 80 -2.52 -19.28 0.32
N SER A 81 -3.01 -20.48 0.59
CA SER A 81 -3.95 -21.20 -0.26
C SER A 81 -4.98 -21.96 0.57
N SER A 82 -6.03 -22.45 -0.08
CA SER A 82 -7.13 -23.13 0.59
C SER A 82 -7.09 -24.62 0.33
N ASN A 83 -6.52 -25.41 1.25
CA ASN A 83 -6.45 -26.87 1.09
C ASN A 83 -7.77 -27.55 1.44
N SER A 84 -8.55 -27.01 2.38
CA SER A 84 -9.89 -27.51 2.71
C SER A 84 -10.97 -27.10 1.70
N LYS A 85 -11.90 -28.01 1.41
CA LYS A 85 -13.12 -27.73 0.60
C LYS A 85 -14.01 -26.65 1.26
N GLU A 86 -14.02 -26.60 2.59
CA GLU A 86 -14.80 -25.63 3.36
C GLU A 86 -14.28 -24.20 3.16
N LEU A 87 -12.98 -24.00 3.37
CA LEU A 87 -12.32 -22.71 3.14
C LEU A 87 -12.45 -22.21 1.70
N ARG A 88 -12.45 -23.11 0.70
CA ARG A 88 -12.69 -22.76 -0.71
C ARG A 88 -14.11 -22.27 -0.97
N ARG A 89 -15.08 -22.75 -0.19
CA ARG A 89 -16.48 -22.31 -0.26
C ARG A 89 -16.68 -20.99 0.46
N GLU A 90 -16.11 -20.85 1.66
CA GLU A 90 -16.26 -19.66 2.50
C GLU A 90 -15.50 -18.44 1.99
N LYS A 91 -14.33 -18.66 1.38
CA LYS A 91 -13.44 -17.60 0.85
C LYS A 91 -13.22 -16.46 1.85
N PRO A 92 -12.69 -16.75 3.05
CA PRO A 92 -12.57 -15.78 4.12
C PRO A 92 -11.79 -14.55 3.67
N GLY A 93 -12.35 -13.36 3.91
CA GLY A 93 -11.69 -12.07 3.62
C GLY A 93 -11.74 -11.62 2.17
N ARG A 94 -12.37 -12.38 1.25
CA ARG A 94 -12.36 -12.08 -0.19
C ARG A 94 -12.93 -10.70 -0.53
N GLU A 95 -14.03 -10.30 0.12
CA GLU A 95 -14.65 -8.99 -0.07
C GLU A 95 -13.76 -7.85 0.46
N LEU A 96 -13.02 -8.10 1.56
CA LEU A 96 -12.07 -7.12 2.11
C LEU A 96 -10.90 -6.91 1.15
N LEU A 97 -10.41 -7.97 0.50
CA LEU A 97 -9.41 -7.87 -0.56
C LEU A 97 -9.95 -7.06 -1.75
N THR A 98 -11.19 -7.30 -2.18
CA THR A 98 -11.83 -6.52 -3.24
C THR A 98 -11.88 -5.03 -2.91
N PHE A 99 -12.28 -4.67 -1.68
CA PHE A 99 -12.24 -3.28 -1.23
C PHE A 99 -10.83 -2.69 -1.26
N LEU A 100 -9.83 -3.43 -0.77
CA LEU A 100 -8.44 -2.98 -0.76
C LEU A 100 -7.87 -2.77 -2.18
N ILE A 101 -8.24 -3.60 -3.15
CA ILE A 101 -7.88 -3.42 -4.57
C ILE A 101 -8.43 -2.09 -5.08
N VAL A 102 -9.74 -1.86 -4.91
CA VAL A 102 -10.40 -0.63 -5.38
C VAL A 102 -9.77 0.61 -4.75
N CYS A 103 -9.53 0.59 -3.43
CA CYS A 103 -8.92 1.74 -2.76
C CYS A 103 -7.47 2.00 -3.20
N ASN A 104 -6.64 0.97 -3.36
CA ASN A 104 -5.25 1.16 -3.83
C ASN A 104 -5.22 1.73 -5.26
N VAL A 105 -6.06 1.22 -6.16
CA VAL A 105 -6.18 1.75 -7.53
C VAL A 105 -6.70 3.19 -7.51
N ALA A 106 -7.72 3.50 -6.71
CA ALA A 106 -8.25 4.86 -6.59
C ALA A 106 -7.19 5.85 -6.09
N MET A 107 -6.43 5.49 -5.05
CA MET A 107 -5.33 6.34 -4.55
C MET A 107 -4.22 6.51 -5.59
N TRP A 108 -3.84 5.44 -6.30
CA TRP A 108 -2.85 5.52 -7.37
C TRP A 108 -3.29 6.48 -8.48
N ILE A 109 -4.57 6.41 -8.89
CA ILE A 109 -5.15 7.32 -9.88
C ILE A 109 -5.15 8.76 -9.35
N MET A 110 -5.58 8.98 -8.10
CA MET A 110 -5.57 10.31 -7.48
C MET A 110 -4.17 10.90 -7.44
N GLN A 111 -3.16 10.14 -7.01
CA GLN A 111 -1.76 10.57 -7.00
C GLN A 111 -1.28 10.95 -8.41
N THR A 112 -1.71 10.23 -9.45
CA THR A 112 -1.36 10.54 -10.84
C THR A 112 -1.92 11.89 -11.31
N PHE A 113 -3.10 12.28 -10.83
CA PHE A 113 -3.75 13.55 -11.19
C PHE A 113 -3.33 14.71 -10.29
N GLU A 114 -3.12 14.46 -9.00
CA GLU A 114 -2.69 15.46 -8.02
C GLU A 114 -1.29 16.00 -8.37
N VAL A 115 -0.38 15.13 -8.81
CA VAL A 115 0.95 15.53 -9.30
C VAL A 115 0.88 16.57 -10.42
N LYS A 116 -0.20 16.57 -11.22
CA LYS A 116 -0.40 17.52 -12.32
C LYS A 116 -1.00 18.86 -11.84
N SER A 117 -1.47 18.95 -10.60
CA SER A 117 -2.25 20.08 -10.07
C SER A 117 -1.50 20.98 -9.08
N HIS A 118 -0.24 20.68 -8.69
CA HIS A 118 0.52 21.39 -7.64
C HIS A 118 0.93 22.85 -7.94
N GLY A 119 0.26 23.54 -8.86
CA GLY A 119 0.57 24.92 -9.21
C GLY A 119 0.14 25.99 -8.19
N LEU A 120 -0.62 25.64 -7.12
CA LEU A 120 -1.23 26.63 -6.25
C LEU A 120 -1.14 26.21 -4.77
N GLN A 121 -0.21 26.85 -4.04
CA GLN A 121 -0.09 26.87 -2.57
C GLN A 121 0.24 25.54 -1.87
N ASP A 122 1.41 24.96 -2.16
CA ASP A 122 1.98 23.90 -1.31
C ASP A 122 3.08 24.48 -0.40
N ASN A 123 2.78 24.54 0.91
CA ASN A 123 3.65 25.07 1.97
C ASN A 123 5.05 24.42 2.00
N ARG A 124 5.23 23.25 1.37
CA ARG A 124 6.51 22.56 1.27
C ARG A 124 7.48 23.26 0.31
N TYR A 125 6.98 23.87 -0.78
CA TYR A 125 7.79 24.69 -1.67
C TYR A 125 8.27 25.97 -0.95
N GLU A 126 7.41 26.58 -0.12
CA GLU A 126 7.78 27.76 0.67
C GLU A 126 8.84 27.44 1.73
N PHE A 127 8.77 26.25 2.34
CA PHE A 127 9.68 25.85 3.41
C PHE A 127 11.04 25.34 2.93
N TYR A 128 11.06 24.46 1.91
CA TYR A 128 12.29 23.82 1.42
C TYR A 128 12.90 24.50 0.19
N GLY A 129 12.15 25.40 -0.46
CA GLY A 129 12.51 25.93 -1.78
C GLY A 129 12.14 24.97 -2.91
N GLU A 130 12.03 25.53 -4.11
CA GLU A 130 11.57 24.82 -5.30
C GLU A 130 12.50 23.67 -5.71
N GLU A 131 13.81 23.88 -5.68
CA GLU A 131 14.78 22.88 -6.12
C GLU A 131 14.75 21.61 -5.26
N LEU A 132 14.86 21.77 -3.93
CA LEU A 132 14.92 20.64 -3.00
C LEU A 132 13.61 19.85 -2.99
N TRP A 133 12.48 20.54 -2.94
CA TRP A 133 11.18 19.87 -2.92
C TRP A 133 10.86 19.18 -4.26
N THR A 134 11.26 19.77 -5.39
CA THR A 134 11.15 19.13 -6.71
C THR A 134 11.97 17.84 -6.79
N ILE A 135 13.21 17.85 -6.28
CA ILE A 135 14.06 16.65 -6.24
C ILE A 135 13.42 15.54 -5.39
N ILE A 136 12.94 15.88 -4.19
CA ILE A 136 12.27 14.93 -3.30
C ILE A 136 11.01 14.36 -3.96
N GLY A 137 10.18 15.23 -4.56
CA GLY A 137 8.97 14.84 -5.26
C GLY A 137 9.26 13.86 -6.41
N HIS A 138 10.22 14.19 -7.27
CA HIS A 138 10.64 13.31 -8.38
C HIS A 138 11.22 11.97 -7.93
N LEU A 139 11.80 11.89 -6.74
CA LEU A 139 12.31 10.63 -6.19
C LEU A 139 11.20 9.80 -5.54
N CYS A 140 10.45 10.40 -4.61
CA CYS A 140 9.54 9.66 -3.73
C CYS A 140 8.22 9.32 -4.41
N VAL A 141 7.64 10.27 -5.15
CA VAL A 141 6.29 10.13 -5.69
C VAL A 141 6.17 8.95 -6.67
N PRO A 142 7.10 8.74 -7.63
CA PRO A 142 7.02 7.58 -8.52
C PRO A 142 7.09 6.24 -7.78
N LEU A 143 7.92 6.14 -6.73
CA LEU A 143 8.03 4.94 -5.91
C LEU A 143 6.76 4.68 -5.09
N MET A 144 6.17 5.73 -4.52
CA MET A 144 4.90 5.63 -3.80
C MET A 144 3.75 5.22 -4.74
N MET A 145 3.68 5.82 -5.93
CA MET A 145 2.70 5.43 -6.96
C MET A 145 2.90 3.99 -7.41
N PHE A 146 4.14 3.57 -7.65
CA PHE A 146 4.47 2.21 -8.02
C PHE A 146 4.03 1.22 -6.93
N TYR A 147 4.26 1.52 -5.65
CA TYR A 147 3.75 0.67 -4.55
C TYR A 147 2.23 0.52 -4.60
N ARG A 148 1.47 1.61 -4.78
CA ARG A 148 0.00 1.53 -4.85
C ARG A 148 -0.48 0.66 -6.01
N PHE A 149 0.15 0.83 -7.18
CA PHE A 149 -0.15 0.00 -8.34
C PHE A 149 0.23 -1.47 -8.11
N HIS A 150 1.48 -1.74 -7.74
CA HIS A 150 1.98 -3.11 -7.58
C HIS A 150 1.27 -3.85 -6.45
N SER A 151 1.03 -3.20 -5.30
CA SER A 151 0.24 -3.79 -4.22
C SER A 151 -1.19 -4.16 -4.65
N SER A 152 -1.83 -3.38 -5.52
CA SER A 152 -3.14 -3.75 -6.06
C SER A 152 -3.07 -5.02 -6.92
N VAL A 153 -2.01 -5.18 -7.72
CA VAL A 153 -1.76 -6.39 -8.52
C VAL A 153 -1.54 -7.60 -7.62
N CYS A 154 -0.68 -7.49 -6.60
CA CYS A 154 -0.46 -8.58 -5.65
C CYS A 154 -1.75 -8.96 -4.91
N ILE A 155 -2.57 -7.99 -4.49
CA ILE A 155 -3.84 -8.29 -3.83
C ILE A 155 -4.83 -8.98 -4.79
N VAL A 156 -4.82 -8.64 -6.09
CA VAL A 156 -5.60 -9.36 -7.11
C VAL A 156 -5.15 -10.82 -7.22
N ASP A 157 -3.85 -11.08 -7.17
CA ASP A 157 -3.32 -12.44 -7.19
C ASP A 157 -3.76 -13.23 -5.96
N ILE A 158 -3.70 -12.65 -4.76
CA ILE A 158 -4.26 -13.27 -3.54
C ILE A 158 -5.75 -13.56 -3.73
N TRP A 159 -6.52 -12.57 -4.20
CA TRP A 159 -7.97 -12.70 -4.40
C TRP A 159 -8.36 -13.81 -5.39
N LYS A 160 -7.49 -14.07 -6.38
CA LYS A 160 -7.69 -15.07 -7.42
C LYS A 160 -7.23 -16.45 -6.97
N TYR A 161 -6.01 -16.58 -6.47
CA TYR A 161 -5.34 -17.86 -6.28
C TYR A 161 -5.37 -18.39 -4.84
N ALA A 162 -5.54 -17.54 -3.82
CA ALA A 162 -5.53 -18.00 -2.42
C ALA A 162 -6.70 -18.93 -2.05
N TYR A 163 -7.73 -18.99 -2.89
CA TYR A 163 -8.89 -19.87 -2.71
C TYR A 163 -8.91 -21.07 -3.65
N GLU A 164 -7.82 -21.30 -4.38
CA GLU A 164 -7.59 -22.51 -5.15
C GLU A 164 -6.84 -23.54 -4.29
N SER A 165 -6.91 -24.82 -4.69
CA SER A 165 -6.09 -25.86 -4.05
C SER A 165 -4.63 -25.58 -4.37
N ALA A 166 -3.73 -25.79 -3.40
CA ALA A 166 -2.30 -25.88 -3.72
C ALA A 166 -2.13 -26.91 -4.85
N LYS A 167 -1.50 -26.51 -5.96
CA LYS A 167 -1.13 -27.44 -7.02
C LYS A 167 0.10 -28.18 -6.52
N HIS A 168 -0.08 -29.45 -6.15
CA HIS A 168 1.03 -30.40 -5.96
C HIS A 168 1.84 -30.58 -7.25
#